data_AF-A0A7H4PAP8-F1
#
_entry.id   AF-A0A7H4PAP8-F1
#
_cell.length_a   1.000
_cell.length_b   1.000
_cell.length_c   1.000
_cell.angle_alpha   90.00
_cell.angle_beta   90.00
_cell.angle_gamma   90.00
#
_symmetry.space_group_name_H-M   'P 1'
#
loop_
_entity.id
_entity.type
_entity.pdbx_description
1 polymer ?
#
loop_
_entity_poly.entity_id
_entity_poly.type
_entity_poly.pdbx_seq_one_letter_code
_entity_poly.pdbx_strand_id
1 'polypeptide(L)' 'MISAVKISHFGYSEEMMIMLLSNFLKASSIVGALSIGLSIPGLWLYRKRPRV' A
#
# COMPACT_ATOMS: atom_id res chain seq x y z
N MET A 1 7.81 -8.86 1.26
CA MET A 1 9.05 -8.37 1.90
C MET A 1 10.08 -9.48 2.10
N ILE A 2 9.76 -10.60 2.77
CA ILE A 2 10.72 -11.71 2.96
C ILE A 2 11.32 -12.23 1.64
N SER A 3 10.52 -12.30 0.56
CA SER A 3 11.02 -12.71 -0.76
C SER A 3 12.14 -11.79 -1.30
N ALA A 4 12.08 -10.49 -1.07
CA ALA A 4 13.14 -9.56 -1.50
C ALA A 4 14.46 -9.82 -0.74
N VAL A 5 14.37 -10.08 0.56
CA VAL A 5 15.53 -10.44 1.39
C VAL A 5 16.13 -11.77 0.92
N LYS A 6 15.28 -12.76 0.64
CA LYS A 6 15.74 -14.05 0.12
C LYS A 6 16.39 -13.93 -1.26
N ILE A 7 15.86 -13.10 -2.15
CA ILE A 7 16.49 -12.84 -3.46
C ILE A 7 17.86 -12.18 -3.28
N SER A 8 17.99 -11.24 -2.35
CA SER A 8 19.26 -10.57 -2.07
C SER A 8 20.32 -11.49 -1.47
N HIS A 9 19.94 -12.48 -0.65
CA HIS A 9 20.89 -13.38 0.02
C HIS A 9 21.17 -14.68 -0.74
N PHE A 10 20.16 -15.25 -1.38
CA PHE A 10 20.24 -16.57 -2.04
C PHE A 10 20.25 -16.48 -3.56
N GLY A 11 20.15 -15.27 -4.12
CA GLY A 11 20.12 -15.04 -5.57
C GLY A 11 18.72 -15.07 -6.16
N TYR A 12 18.65 -14.89 -7.47
CA TYR A 12 17.40 -14.77 -8.20
C TYR A 12 16.64 -16.11 -8.26
N SER A 13 15.33 -16.04 -8.02
CA SER A 13 14.39 -17.14 -8.23
C SER A 13 13.09 -16.56 -8.78
N GLU A 14 12.60 -17.15 -9.87
CA GLU A 14 11.38 -16.70 -10.55
C GLU A 14 10.16 -16.74 -9.63
N GLU A 15 9.97 -17.84 -8.89
CA GLU A 15 8.88 -17.98 -7.92
C GLU A 15 8.94 -16.89 -6.84
N MET A 16 10.12 -16.57 -6.33
CA MET A 16 10.29 -15.53 -5.31
C MET A 16 10.01 -14.14 -5.87
N MET A 17 10.32 -13.88 -7.14
CA MET A 17 9.96 -12.62 -7.78
C MET A 17 8.45 -12.49 -7.99
N ILE A 18 7.78 -13.54 -8.47
CA ILE A 18 6.32 -13.54 -8.64
C ILE A 18 5.64 -13.30 -7.29
N MET A 19 6.10 -13.97 -6.23
CA MET A 19 5.60 -13.75 -4.87
C MET A 19 5.87 -12.33 -4.36
N LEU A 20 7.04 -11.76 -4.64
CA LEU A 20 7.36 -10.40 -4.24
C LEU A 20 6.41 -9.39 -4.90
N LEU A 21 6.26 -9.48 -6.23
CA LEU A 21 5.44 -8.57 -7.01
C LEU A 21 3.96 -8.69 -6.66
N SER A 22 3.42 -9.92 -6.59
CA SER A 22 2.01 -10.17 -6.27
C SER A 22 1.63 -9.55 -4.94
N ASN A 23 2.45 -9.77 -3.90
CA ASN A 23 2.19 -9.22 -2.58
C ASN A 23 2.43 -7.71 -2.51
N PHE A 24 3.45 -7.20 -3.19
CA PHE A 24 3.74 -5.77 -3.24
C PHE A 24 2.60 -4.98 -3.89
N LEU A 25 2.11 -5.43 -5.05
CA LEU A 25 1.00 -4.79 -5.75
C LEU A 25 -0.30 -4.84 -4.94
N LYS A 26 -0.60 -5.98 -4.31
CA LYS A 26 -1.77 -6.10 -3.43
C LYS A 26 -1.69 -5.15 -2.24
N ALA A 27 -0.56 -5.12 -1.54
CA ALA A 27 -0.38 -4.27 -0.37
C ALA A 27 -0.39 -2.77 -0.73
N SER A 28 0.36 -2.37 -1.76
CA SER A 28 0.41 -0.96 -2.21
C SER A 28 -0.96 -0.46 -2.69
N SER A 29 -1.75 -1.30 -3.38
CA SER A 29 -3.11 -0.95 -3.79
C SER A 29 -4.03 -0.71 -2.59
N ILE A 30 -3.97 -1.58 -1.57
CA ILE A 30 -4.77 -1.42 -0.34
C ILE A 30 -4.35 -0.16 0.42
N VAL A 31 -3.05 0.07 0.59
CA VAL A 31 -2.52 1.25 1.26
C VAL A 31 -2.90 2.53 0.51
N GLY A 32 -2.81 2.52 -0.82
CA GLY A 32 -3.25 3.65 -1.66
C GLY A 32 -4.74 3.93 -1.51
N ALA A 33 -5.58 2.90 -1.59
CA ALA A 33 -7.03 3.02 -1.41
C ALA A 33 -7.39 3.53 0.00
N LEU A 34 -6.72 3.02 1.05
CA LEU A 34 -6.90 3.50 2.42
C LEU A 34 -6.43 4.94 2.59
N SER A 35 -5.29 5.31 2.03
CA SER A 35 -4.76 6.67 2.12
C SER A 35 -5.75 7.68 1.53
N ILE A 36 -6.35 7.35 0.38
CA ILE A 36 -7.40 8.17 -0.24
C ILE A 36 -8.68 8.13 0.60
N GLY A 37 -9.16 6.93 0.93
CA GLY A 37 -10.42 6.70 1.64
C GLY A 37 -10.47 7.30 3.05
N LEU A 38 -9.34 7.40 3.75
CA LEU A 38 -9.24 8.05 5.07
C LEU A 38 -9.04 9.57 4.97
N SER A 39 -8.44 10.06 3.88
CA SER A 39 -8.23 11.50 3.66
C SER A 39 -9.51 12.25 3.29
N ILE A 40 -10.44 11.60 2.56
CA ILE A 40 -11.69 12.20 2.10
C ILE A 40 -12.65 12.57 3.26
N PRO A 41 -12.91 11.70 4.27
CA PRO A 41 -13.75 12.03 5.41
C PRO A 41 -13.23 13.21 6.23
N GLY A 42 -11.90 13.30 6.41
CA GLY A 42 -11.26 14.41 7.12
C GLY A 42 -11.44 15.75 6.40
N LEU A 43 -11.50 15.76 5.08
CA LEU A 43 -11.79 16.99 4.32
C LEU A 43 -13.30 17.26 4.24
N TRP A 44 -14.14 16.23 4.12
CA TRP A 44 -15.59 16.38 4.00
C TRP A 44 -16.23 16.80 5.32
N LEU A 45 -15.96 16.08 6.43
CA LEU A 45 -16.58 16.34 7.74
C LEU A 45 -16.14 17.67 8.33
N TYR A 46 -14.88 18.05 8.17
CA TYR A 46 -14.35 19.32 8.70
C TYR A 46 -14.62 20.52 7.79
N ARG A 47 -15.25 20.33 6.61
CA ARG A 47 -15.61 21.43 5.70
C ARG A 47 -16.80 22.26 6.18
N LYS A 48 -17.56 21.84 7.19
CA LYS A 48 -18.57 22.68 7.83
C LYS A 48 -18.09 23.23 9.17
N ARG A 49 -17.36 24.36 9.13
CA ARG A 49 -17.51 25.34 10.21
C ARG A 49 -18.82 26.10 9.92
N PRO A 50 -19.84 26.07 10.80
CA PRO A 50 -20.88 27.08 10.73
C PRO A 50 -20.16 28.41 10.92
N ARG A 51 -20.13 29.24 9.87
CA ARG A 51 -19.82 30.65 10.06
C ARG A 51 -20.94 31.19 10.93
N VAL A 52 -20.56 31.79 12.06
CA VAL A 52 -21.41 32.57 12.96
C VAL A 52 -22.39 33.41 12.18
#